data_AF-A0A538ILG7-F1
#
_entry.id   AF-A0A538ILG7-F1
#
_cell.length_a   1.000
_cell.length_b   1.000
_cell.length_c   1.000
_cell.angle_alpha   90.00
_cell.angle_beta   90.00
_cell.angle_gamma   90.00
#
_symmetry.space_group_name_H-M   'P 1'
#
loop_
_entity.id
_entity.type
_entity.pdbx_description
1 polymer ?
#
loop_
_entity_poly.entity_id
_entity_poly.type
_entity_poly.pdbx_seq_one_letter_code
_entity_poly.pdbx_strand_id
1 'polypeptide(L)'
;MGKRAAFFDCDKTLIPGSSLYLLARGMYERDFIRVRQIAGFAWGQVRYQLFGKELMDKVGDIQASALQFVKGRHQDELRSLGREIAEEHILPRVYEDIARIIEQHSAEGTDTWLLTAAPQELADVIAQGLGMTGAMGTVSELDDAGVYTGQLAGPLLHGPEKAKAVERLALERDYDLSISHAYSDSKNDLPLLESVGQPHAVNPDPELKRIARARGWPIQDLRTRRRALLIGVPSTLGAVTIFGAGVAVGSYLTRRKES
;
A
#
# COMPACT_ATOMS: atom_id res chain seq x y z
N MET A 1 -27.99 -2.49 12.53
CA MET A 1 -26.66 -3.10 12.70
C MET A 1 -25.78 -2.41 11.67
N GLY A 2 -24.69 -1.78 12.10
CA GLY A 2 -23.83 -1.00 11.21
C GLY A 2 -23.20 -1.89 10.13
N LYS A 3 -22.77 -1.28 9.02
CA LYS A 3 -22.12 -2.00 7.92
C LYS A 3 -20.73 -2.49 8.34
N ARG A 4 -20.24 -3.55 7.73
CA ARG A 4 -18.86 -4.03 7.94
C ARG A 4 -17.92 -3.38 6.93
N ALA A 5 -16.70 -3.08 7.37
CA ALA A 5 -15.59 -2.70 6.49
C ALA A 5 -14.33 -3.55 6.75
N ALA A 6 -13.44 -3.59 5.75
CA ALA A 6 -12.13 -4.21 5.84
C ALA A 6 -11.05 -3.21 5.38
N PHE A 7 -10.10 -2.92 6.26
CA PHE A 7 -9.05 -1.92 6.07
C PHE A 7 -7.70 -2.59 5.82
N PHE A 8 -7.02 -2.22 4.74
CA PHE A 8 -5.79 -2.86 4.31
C PHE A 8 -4.65 -1.85 4.28
N ASP A 9 -3.58 -2.09 5.03
CA ASP A 9 -2.31 -1.42 4.78
C ASP A 9 -1.70 -1.83 3.42
N CYS A 10 -0.85 -0.99 2.85
CA CYS A 10 -0.27 -1.20 1.53
C CYS A 10 1.09 -1.90 1.57
N ASP A 11 2.11 -1.22 2.12
CA ASP A 11 3.51 -1.64 2.03
C ASP A 11 3.76 -2.87 2.91
N LYS A 12 4.37 -3.93 2.36
CA LYS A 12 4.57 -5.24 3.01
C LYS A 12 3.29 -5.99 3.43
N THR A 13 2.13 -5.36 3.33
CA THR A 13 0.81 -5.95 3.55
C THR A 13 0.17 -6.38 2.22
N LEU A 14 -0.29 -5.44 1.37
CA LEU A 14 -0.79 -5.74 0.02
C LEU A 14 0.32 -6.20 -0.92
N ILE A 15 1.47 -5.53 -0.88
CA ILE A 15 2.60 -5.73 -1.80
C ILE A 15 3.89 -6.03 -1.04
N PRO A 16 4.84 -6.80 -1.61
CA PRO A 16 6.19 -6.89 -1.07
C PRO A 16 6.93 -5.56 -1.23
N GLY A 17 7.53 -5.07 -0.15
CA GLY A 17 8.38 -3.87 -0.19
C GLY A 17 7.56 -2.57 -0.06
N SER A 18 8.04 -1.49 -0.68
CA SER A 18 7.45 -0.16 -0.58
C SER A 18 6.86 0.34 -1.89
N SER A 19 5.62 0.77 -1.87
CA SER A 19 4.90 1.40 -2.97
C SER A 19 5.56 2.71 -3.39
N LEU A 20 6.05 3.52 -2.43
CA LEU A 20 6.75 4.76 -2.73
C LEU A 20 8.08 4.52 -3.46
N TYR A 21 8.79 3.45 -3.10
CA TYR A 21 9.99 3.04 -3.85
C TYR A 21 9.66 2.63 -5.29
N LEU A 22 8.59 1.85 -5.48
CA LEU A 22 8.12 1.45 -6.82
C LEU A 22 7.67 2.65 -7.64
N LEU A 23 7.00 3.62 -7.01
CA LEU A 23 6.64 4.89 -7.61
C LEU A 23 7.89 5.66 -8.07
N ALA A 24 8.85 5.88 -7.18
CA ALA A 24 10.10 6.58 -7.49
C ALA A 24 10.89 5.89 -8.60
N ARG A 25 10.89 4.54 -8.62
CA ARG A 25 11.50 3.75 -9.69
C ARG A 25 10.78 3.97 -11.03
N GLY A 26 9.46 3.91 -11.07
CA GLY A 26 8.71 4.13 -12.32
C GLY A 26 8.89 5.55 -12.85
N MET A 27 8.98 6.54 -11.96
CA MET A 27 9.29 7.93 -12.32
C MET A 27 10.71 8.06 -12.89
N TYR A 28 11.68 7.32 -12.36
CA TYR A 28 13.03 7.27 -12.91
C TYR A 28 13.08 6.68 -14.32
N GLU A 29 12.41 5.54 -14.54
CA GLU A 29 12.40 4.84 -15.83
C GLU A 29 11.76 5.67 -16.96
N ARG A 30 11.03 6.73 -16.60
CA ARG A 30 10.36 7.69 -17.51
C ARG A 30 11.09 9.04 -17.61
N ASP A 31 12.34 9.12 -17.13
CA ASP A 31 13.14 10.35 -17.06
C ASP A 31 12.46 11.51 -16.29
N PHE A 32 11.45 11.20 -15.48
CA PHE A 32 10.70 12.17 -14.68
C PHE A 32 11.53 12.65 -13.47
N ILE A 33 12.44 11.80 -12.99
CA ILE A 33 13.40 12.08 -11.91
C ILE A 33 14.81 11.80 -12.43
N ARG A 34 15.78 12.71 -12.18
CA ARG A 34 17.19 12.48 -12.55
C ARG A 34 17.87 11.51 -11.58
N VAL A 35 18.80 10.67 -12.06
CA VAL A 35 19.60 9.68 -11.28
C VAL A 35 20.08 10.20 -9.92
N ARG A 36 20.54 11.46 -9.86
CA ARG A 36 21.07 12.10 -8.64
C ARG A 36 20.03 12.24 -7.52
N GLN A 37 18.74 12.31 -7.85
CA GLN A 37 17.64 12.39 -6.89
C GLN A 37 17.27 11.00 -6.32
N ILE A 38 17.45 9.92 -7.09
CA ILE A 38 17.14 8.53 -6.65
C ILE A 38 18.27 7.91 -5.84
N ALA A 39 19.52 8.30 -6.10
CA ALA A 39 20.67 7.82 -5.32
C ALA A 39 20.51 8.10 -3.81
N GLY A 40 19.85 9.20 -3.43
CA GLY A 40 19.51 9.51 -2.03
C GLY A 40 18.51 8.50 -1.42
N PHE A 41 17.49 8.10 -2.18
CA PHE A 41 16.49 7.10 -1.76
C PHE A 41 17.06 5.68 -1.68
N ALA A 42 17.86 5.28 -2.66
CA ALA A 42 18.53 3.97 -2.65
C ALA A 42 19.50 3.83 -1.47
N TRP A 43 20.25 4.90 -1.16
CA TRP A 43 21.12 4.95 0.01
C TRP A 43 20.32 4.93 1.33
N GLY A 44 19.18 5.61 1.38
CA GLY A 44 18.24 5.55 2.50
C GLY A 44 17.69 4.14 2.73
N GLN A 45 17.41 3.39 1.67
CA GLN A 45 16.89 2.02 1.74
C GLN A 45 17.97 0.99 2.11
N VAL A 46 19.20 1.16 1.63
CA VAL A 46 20.37 0.37 2.07
C VAL A 46 20.67 0.64 3.54
N ARG A 47 20.62 1.90 3.99
CA ARG A 47 20.71 2.25 5.41
C ARG A 47 19.55 1.73 6.25
N TYR A 48 18.33 1.68 5.72
CA TYR A 48 17.16 1.11 6.40
C TYR A 48 17.36 -0.39 6.68
N GLN A 49 17.89 -1.14 5.72
CA GLN A 49 18.24 -2.55 5.91
C GLN A 49 19.43 -2.76 6.85
N LEU A 50 20.36 -1.80 6.94
CA LEU A 50 21.57 -1.91 7.76
C LEU A 50 21.44 -1.36 9.20
N PHE A 51 20.61 -0.33 9.44
CA PHE A 51 20.64 0.44 10.69
C PHE A 51 19.31 0.54 11.46
N GLY A 52 18.18 0.10 10.89
CA GLY A 52 16.94 -0.29 11.61
C GLY A 52 16.33 0.58 12.73
N LYS A 53 16.86 1.76 13.12
CA LYS A 53 16.49 2.37 14.41
C LYS A 53 16.52 3.91 14.52
N GLU A 54 16.70 4.66 13.44
CA GLU A 54 16.56 6.13 13.47
C GLU A 54 15.51 6.57 12.43
N LEU A 55 14.23 6.42 12.75
CA LEU A 55 13.14 6.58 11.77
C LEU A 55 12.23 7.81 11.99
N MET A 56 12.29 8.52 13.12
CA MET A 56 11.38 9.68 13.30
C MET A 56 11.92 10.97 12.67
N ASP A 57 13.22 11.26 12.79
CA ASP A 57 13.78 12.52 12.24
C ASP A 57 14.03 12.49 10.73
N LYS A 58 14.13 11.30 10.11
CA LYS A 58 14.47 11.16 8.68
C LYS A 58 13.27 10.93 7.76
N VAL A 59 12.12 10.53 8.28
CA VAL A 59 10.87 10.45 7.49
C VAL A 59 10.44 11.85 7.06
N GLY A 60 10.59 12.85 7.95
CA GLY A 60 10.33 14.26 7.62
C GLY A 60 11.19 14.78 6.47
N ASP A 61 12.50 14.47 6.46
CA ASP A 61 13.42 14.92 5.40
C ASP A 61 13.13 14.29 4.03
N ILE A 62 12.81 12.99 4.00
CA ILE A 62 12.44 12.28 2.77
C ILE A 62 11.10 12.80 2.25
N GLN A 63 10.14 13.04 3.14
CA GLN A 63 8.83 13.57 2.81
C GLN A 63 8.91 15.01 2.30
N ALA A 64 9.64 15.89 2.98
CA ALA A 64 9.86 17.27 2.55
C ALA A 64 10.50 17.30 1.16
N SER A 65 11.47 16.42 0.90
CA SER A 65 12.11 16.30 -0.41
C SER A 65 11.12 15.83 -1.49
N ALA A 66 10.23 14.88 -1.18
CA ALA A 66 9.20 14.41 -2.11
C ALA A 66 8.14 15.48 -2.40
N LEU A 67 7.73 16.26 -1.38
CA LEU A 67 6.77 17.36 -1.55
C LEU A 67 7.36 18.51 -2.37
N GLN A 68 8.63 18.85 -2.14
CA GLN A 68 9.31 19.84 -2.98
C GLN A 68 9.50 19.36 -4.42
N PHE A 69 9.60 18.06 -4.66
CA PHE A 69 9.71 17.49 -6.00
C PHE A 69 8.43 17.69 -6.84
N VAL A 70 7.25 17.60 -6.21
CA VAL A 70 5.96 17.76 -6.90
C VAL A 70 5.49 19.21 -6.95
N LYS A 71 6.09 20.12 -6.16
CA LYS A 71 5.74 21.54 -6.10
C LYS A 71 5.73 22.19 -7.49
N GLY A 72 4.66 22.93 -7.80
CA GLY A 72 4.50 23.63 -9.07
C GLY A 72 4.04 22.75 -10.24
N ARG A 73 3.74 21.47 -10.00
CA ARG A 73 3.17 20.56 -10.99
C ARG A 73 1.66 20.46 -10.84
N HIS A 74 0.96 20.28 -11.95
CA HIS A 74 -0.48 20.06 -11.95
C HIS A 74 -0.80 18.63 -11.47
N GLN A 75 -1.86 18.47 -10.68
CA GLN A 75 -2.24 17.18 -10.10
C GLN A 75 -2.45 16.10 -11.15
N ASP A 76 -3.04 16.44 -12.30
CA ASP A 76 -3.35 15.48 -13.37
C ASP A 76 -2.11 14.81 -13.98
N GLU A 77 -0.98 15.53 -14.06
CA GLU A 77 0.29 14.97 -14.53
C GLU A 77 0.72 13.81 -13.63
N LEU A 78 0.66 14.03 -12.32
CA LEU A 78 1.05 13.06 -11.29
C LEU A 78 0.02 11.92 -11.17
N ARG A 79 -1.27 12.20 -11.35
CA ARG A 79 -2.32 11.17 -11.40
C ARG A 79 -2.12 10.23 -12.59
N SER A 80 -1.84 10.77 -13.78
CA SER A 80 -1.59 9.95 -14.97
C SER A 80 -0.35 9.09 -14.80
N LEU A 81 0.74 9.70 -14.34
CA LEU A 81 2.01 9.00 -14.10
C LEU A 81 1.88 7.93 -13.01
N GLY A 82 1.20 8.25 -11.90
CA GLY A 82 0.91 7.32 -10.83
C GLY A 82 0.08 6.13 -11.31
N ARG A 83 -0.86 6.35 -12.24
CA ARG A 83 -1.64 5.27 -12.85
C ARG A 83 -0.79 4.26 -13.59
N GLU A 84 -0.01 4.73 -14.55
CA GLU A 84 0.87 3.86 -15.35
C GLU A 84 1.84 3.07 -14.46
N ILE A 85 2.47 3.75 -13.50
CA ILE A 85 3.44 3.12 -12.60
C ILE A 85 2.76 2.09 -11.70
N ALA A 86 1.56 2.37 -11.20
CA ALA A 86 0.84 1.39 -10.39
C ALA A 86 0.50 0.14 -11.20
N GLU A 87 0.00 0.31 -12.43
CA GLU A 87 -0.35 -0.80 -13.32
C GLU A 87 0.87 -1.65 -13.70
N GLU A 88 2.01 -1.03 -13.99
CA GLU A 88 3.22 -1.74 -14.42
C GLU A 88 4.03 -2.33 -13.27
N HIS A 89 4.10 -1.63 -12.14
CA HIS A 89 5.05 -1.94 -11.08
C HIS A 89 4.41 -2.34 -9.75
N ILE A 90 3.17 -1.94 -9.45
CA ILE A 90 2.58 -2.17 -8.13
C ILE A 90 1.55 -3.30 -8.16
N LEU A 91 0.51 -3.19 -8.99
CA LEU A 91 -0.56 -4.19 -9.09
C LEU A 91 -0.04 -5.61 -9.38
N PRO A 92 0.95 -5.83 -10.29
CA PRO A 92 1.50 -7.16 -10.53
C PRO A 92 2.24 -7.77 -9.33
N ARG A 93 2.57 -6.95 -8.31
CA ARG A 93 3.29 -7.39 -7.12
C ARG A 93 2.35 -7.72 -5.96
N VAL A 94 1.06 -7.40 -6.04
CA VAL A 94 0.08 -7.70 -4.99
C VAL A 94 0.12 -9.18 -4.65
N TYR A 95 0.09 -9.50 -3.36
CA TYR A 95 0.01 -10.89 -2.93
C TYR A 95 -1.33 -11.47 -3.38
N GLU A 96 -1.29 -12.58 -4.13
CA GLU A 96 -2.48 -13.28 -4.61
C GLU A 96 -3.43 -13.66 -3.46
N ASP A 97 -2.89 -14.04 -2.31
CA ASP A 97 -3.67 -14.33 -1.11
C ASP A 97 -4.45 -13.11 -0.60
N ILE A 98 -3.87 -11.91 -0.71
CA ILE A 98 -4.51 -10.67 -0.28
C ILE A 98 -5.56 -10.23 -1.30
N ALA A 99 -5.30 -10.37 -2.60
CA ALA A 99 -6.30 -10.14 -3.63
C ALA A 99 -7.54 -11.03 -3.41
N ARG A 100 -7.35 -12.32 -3.10
CA ARG A 100 -8.44 -13.24 -2.73
C ARG A 100 -9.20 -12.79 -1.48
N ILE A 101 -8.50 -12.30 -0.45
CA ILE A 101 -9.14 -11.79 0.77
C ILE A 101 -10.01 -10.56 0.46
N ILE A 102 -9.53 -9.64 -0.38
CA ILE A 102 -10.30 -8.46 -0.83
C ILE A 102 -11.55 -8.90 -1.58
N GLU A 103 -11.42 -9.81 -2.55
CA GLU A 103 -12.54 -10.35 -3.31
C GLU A 103 -13.57 -11.03 -2.40
N GLN A 104 -13.12 -11.79 -1.41
CA GLN A 104 -14.00 -12.44 -0.44
C GLN A 104 -14.80 -11.41 0.37
N HIS A 105 -14.16 -10.38 0.92
CA HIS A 105 -14.86 -9.31 1.64
C HIS A 105 -15.91 -8.63 0.76
N SER A 106 -15.54 -8.28 -0.47
CA SER A 106 -16.46 -7.68 -1.43
C SER A 106 -17.65 -8.60 -1.76
N ALA A 107 -17.42 -9.90 -1.92
CA ALA A 107 -18.47 -10.90 -2.16
C ALA A 107 -19.42 -11.07 -0.96
N GLU A 108 -18.93 -10.85 0.25
CA GLU A 108 -19.70 -10.84 1.50
C GLU A 108 -20.42 -9.50 1.75
N GLY A 109 -20.31 -8.52 0.85
CA GLY A 109 -20.90 -7.19 0.99
C GLY A 109 -20.17 -6.31 2.02
N THR A 110 -18.91 -6.63 2.33
CA THR A 110 -18.03 -5.83 3.18
C THR A 110 -17.29 -4.80 2.34
N ASP A 111 -17.38 -3.52 2.73
CA ASP A 111 -16.65 -2.46 2.03
C ASP A 111 -15.14 -2.61 2.27
N THR A 112 -14.34 -2.49 1.22
CA THR A 112 -12.88 -2.68 1.29
C THR A 112 -12.15 -1.36 1.07
N TRP A 113 -11.21 -1.04 1.96
CA TRP A 113 -10.51 0.25 1.98
C TRP A 113 -9.01 0.08 2.07
N LEU A 114 -8.28 0.75 1.18
CA LEU A 114 -6.82 0.85 1.26
C LEU A 114 -6.41 2.00 2.18
N LEU A 115 -5.46 1.76 3.08
CA LEU A 115 -4.84 2.76 3.96
C LEU A 115 -3.35 2.81 3.71
N THR A 116 -2.79 3.98 3.40
CA THR A 116 -1.36 4.08 3.12
C THR A 116 -0.78 5.45 3.45
N ALA A 117 0.50 5.48 3.82
CA ALA A 117 1.25 6.73 3.93
C ALA A 117 1.64 7.30 2.55
N ALA A 118 1.50 6.52 1.47
CA ALA A 118 1.73 6.99 0.10
C ALA A 118 0.70 8.07 -0.32
N PRO A 119 0.98 8.85 -1.39
CA PRO A 119 0.04 9.86 -1.87
C PRO A 119 -1.35 9.30 -2.19
N GLN A 120 -2.39 10.09 -1.91
CA GLN A 120 -3.79 9.73 -2.17
C GLN A 120 -4.02 9.28 -3.62
N GLU A 121 -3.41 9.95 -4.59
CA GLU A 121 -3.57 9.66 -6.02
C GLU A 121 -3.10 8.24 -6.35
N LEU A 122 -1.99 7.80 -5.74
CA LEU A 122 -1.50 6.44 -5.93
C LEU A 122 -2.41 5.43 -5.21
N ALA A 123 -2.88 5.77 -4.01
CA ALA A 123 -3.78 4.93 -3.25
C ALA A 123 -5.10 4.68 -4.01
N ASP A 124 -5.68 5.72 -4.61
CA ASP A 124 -6.89 5.65 -5.43
C ASP A 124 -6.72 4.67 -6.59
N VAL A 125 -5.60 4.76 -7.32
CA VAL A 125 -5.31 3.87 -8.44
C VAL A 125 -5.18 2.42 -7.99
N ILE A 126 -4.45 2.17 -6.90
CA ILE A 126 -4.26 0.80 -6.39
C ILE A 126 -5.62 0.22 -5.97
N ALA A 127 -6.42 0.97 -5.22
CA ALA A 127 -7.75 0.55 -4.79
C ALA A 127 -8.67 0.28 -5.99
N GLN A 128 -8.68 1.17 -6.99
CA GLN A 128 -9.45 0.98 -8.22
C GLN A 128 -9.01 -0.29 -8.98
N GLY A 129 -7.71 -0.50 -9.12
CA GLY A 129 -7.15 -1.67 -9.80
C GLY A 129 -7.45 -3.00 -9.09
N LEU A 130 -7.71 -2.96 -7.78
CA LEU A 130 -8.11 -4.11 -6.96
C LEU A 130 -9.63 -4.21 -6.76
N GLY A 131 -10.42 -3.33 -7.37
CA GLY A 131 -11.89 -3.32 -7.22
C GLY A 131 -12.35 -3.03 -5.79
N MET A 132 -11.57 -2.27 -5.02
CA MET A 132 -11.90 -1.89 -3.65
C MET A 132 -12.93 -0.73 -3.61
N THR A 133 -13.62 -0.57 -2.48
CA THR A 133 -14.59 0.52 -2.27
C THR A 133 -13.91 1.90 -2.32
N GLY A 134 -12.69 2.02 -1.81
CA GLY A 134 -11.94 3.28 -1.85
C GLY A 134 -10.56 3.19 -1.20
N ALA A 135 -9.90 4.35 -1.11
CA ALA A 135 -8.59 4.49 -0.48
C ALA A 135 -8.50 5.74 0.37
N MET A 136 -7.67 5.68 1.41
CA MET A 136 -7.17 6.82 2.16
C MET A 136 -5.64 6.80 2.09
N GLY A 137 -5.08 7.86 1.55
CA GLY A 137 -3.66 8.12 1.47
C GLY A 137 -3.28 9.44 2.12
N THR A 138 -2.02 9.82 1.98
CA THR A 138 -1.54 11.15 2.38
C THR A 138 -1.96 12.20 1.35
N VAL A 139 -2.62 13.26 1.80
CA VAL A 139 -3.13 14.33 0.93
C VAL A 139 -2.13 15.48 0.87
N SER A 140 -1.68 15.82 -0.34
CA SER A 140 -0.85 17.01 -0.58
C SER A 140 -1.73 18.23 -0.82
N GLU A 141 -1.26 19.40 -0.40
CA GLU A 141 -1.97 20.66 -0.61
C GLU A 141 -1.87 21.10 -2.09
N LEU A 142 -3.01 21.53 -2.63
CA LEU A 142 -3.18 22.07 -3.97
C LEU A 142 -3.70 23.51 -3.86
N ASP A 143 -3.27 24.36 -4.78
CA ASP A 143 -3.90 25.66 -4.97
C ASP A 143 -5.21 25.56 -5.78
N ASP A 144 -5.90 26.69 -5.94
CA ASP A 144 -7.18 26.78 -6.67
C ASP A 144 -7.07 26.35 -8.15
N ALA A 145 -5.87 26.30 -8.70
CA ALA A 145 -5.59 25.86 -10.07
C ALA A 145 -5.22 24.38 -10.15
N GLY A 146 -5.27 23.62 -9.05
CA GLY A 146 -4.93 22.20 -9.03
C GLY A 146 -3.41 21.93 -9.07
N VAL A 147 -2.60 22.89 -8.64
CA VAL A 147 -1.13 22.80 -8.63
C VAL A 147 -0.62 22.53 -7.21
N TYR A 148 0.32 21.59 -7.06
CA TYR A 148 0.90 21.28 -5.74
C TYR A 148 1.68 22.46 -5.16
N THR A 149 1.37 22.83 -3.92
CA THR A 149 2.07 23.89 -3.19
C THR A 149 3.42 23.44 -2.60
N GLY A 150 3.61 22.11 -2.52
CA GLY A 150 4.73 21.47 -1.82
C GLY A 150 4.53 21.32 -0.31
N GLN A 151 3.29 21.42 0.15
CA GLN A 151 2.89 21.17 1.54
C GLN A 151 1.85 20.03 1.61
N LEU A 152 1.49 19.60 2.82
CA LEU A 152 0.43 18.62 3.05
C LEU A 152 -0.88 19.33 3.40
N ALA A 153 -2.01 18.81 2.94
CA ALA A 153 -3.34 19.25 3.35
C ALA A 153 -3.82 18.58 4.66
N GLY A 154 -2.88 18.20 5.54
CA GLY A 154 -3.16 17.43 6.75
C GLY A 154 -1.95 16.62 7.25
N PRO A 155 -2.13 15.79 8.28
CA PRO A 155 -1.08 14.91 8.75
C PRO A 155 -0.80 13.77 7.77
N LEU A 156 0.41 13.20 7.84
CA LEU A 156 0.75 11.96 7.14
C LEU A 156 -0.17 10.83 7.64
N LEU A 157 -0.75 10.05 6.72
CA LEU A 157 -1.62 8.93 7.08
C LEU A 157 -0.80 7.71 7.53
N HIS A 158 -0.17 7.82 8.70
CA HIS A 158 0.71 6.81 9.27
C HIS A 158 0.39 6.54 10.75
N GLY A 159 0.45 5.27 11.13
CA GLY A 159 0.24 4.82 12.50
C GLY A 159 -1.07 5.33 13.13
N PRO A 160 -1.03 6.11 14.23
CA PRO A 160 -2.25 6.60 14.88
C PRO A 160 -3.20 7.37 13.97
N GLU A 161 -2.69 8.05 12.94
CA GLU A 161 -3.54 8.81 12.01
C GLU A 161 -4.40 7.89 11.13
N LYS A 162 -3.96 6.66 10.86
CA LYS A 162 -4.80 5.66 10.19
C LYS A 162 -6.01 5.28 11.04
N ALA A 163 -5.81 5.07 12.35
CA ALA A 163 -6.90 4.74 13.27
C ALA A 163 -7.93 5.88 13.33
N LYS A 164 -7.47 7.14 13.47
CA LYS A 164 -8.36 8.32 13.44
C LYS A 164 -9.11 8.45 12.11
N ALA A 165 -8.46 8.18 10.99
CA ALA A 165 -9.11 8.23 9.67
C ALA A 165 -10.20 7.15 9.56
N VAL A 166 -9.94 5.94 10.03
CA VAL A 166 -10.92 4.84 10.08
C VAL A 166 -12.09 5.18 11.00
N GLU A 167 -11.85 5.74 12.18
CA GLU A 167 -12.91 6.19 13.09
C GLU A 167 -13.81 7.24 12.45
N ARG A 168 -13.24 8.25 11.78
CA ARG A 168 -14.02 9.25 11.04
C ARG A 168 -14.84 8.62 9.91
N LEU A 169 -14.20 7.78 9.10
CA LEU A 169 -14.86 7.09 8.00
C LEU A 169 -16.00 6.18 8.49
N ALA A 170 -15.82 5.53 9.64
CA ALA A 170 -16.84 4.69 10.25
C ALA A 170 -18.09 5.50 10.65
N LEU A 171 -17.91 6.71 11.18
CA LEU A 171 -19.03 7.61 11.47
C LEU A 171 -19.74 8.07 10.19
N GLU A 172 -18.97 8.40 9.15
CA GLU A 172 -19.52 8.89 7.86
C GLU A 172 -20.29 7.80 7.10
N ARG A 173 -19.86 6.54 7.20
CA ARG A 173 -20.39 5.41 6.44
C ARG A 173 -21.26 4.44 7.26
N ASP A 174 -21.47 4.75 8.53
CA ASP A 174 -22.18 3.90 9.50
C ASP A 174 -21.55 2.49 9.61
N TYR A 175 -20.22 2.44 9.71
CA TYR A 175 -19.48 1.19 9.92
C TYR A 175 -19.44 0.79 11.39
N ASP A 176 -19.72 -0.48 11.65
CA ASP A 176 -19.51 -1.08 12.97
C ASP A 176 -18.08 -1.66 13.04
N LEU A 177 -17.20 -0.93 13.73
CA LEU A 177 -15.79 -1.32 13.86
C LEU A 177 -15.61 -2.62 14.66
N SER A 178 -16.55 -2.98 15.53
CA SER A 178 -16.48 -4.20 16.35
C SER A 178 -16.63 -5.49 15.53
N ILE A 179 -17.15 -5.39 14.31
CA ILE A 179 -17.24 -6.50 13.35
C ILE A 179 -16.36 -6.27 12.12
N SER A 180 -15.63 -5.15 12.06
CA SER A 180 -14.77 -4.78 10.94
C SER A 180 -13.37 -5.39 11.05
N HIS A 181 -12.65 -5.40 9.92
CA HIS A 181 -11.36 -6.04 9.77
C HIS A 181 -10.25 -5.03 9.53
N ALA A 182 -9.04 -5.31 10.01
CA ALA A 182 -7.84 -4.54 9.67
C ALA A 182 -6.65 -5.47 9.41
N TYR A 183 -5.87 -5.18 8.36
CA TYR A 183 -4.72 -5.96 7.92
C TYR A 183 -3.48 -5.07 7.89
N SER A 184 -2.42 -5.42 8.62
CA SER A 184 -1.14 -4.69 8.59
C SER A 184 0.06 -5.56 8.98
N ASP A 185 1.26 -5.17 8.51
CA ASP A 185 2.55 -5.78 8.84
C ASP A 185 3.28 -5.11 9.99
N SER A 186 2.91 -3.87 10.33
CA SER A 186 3.74 -3.04 11.20
C SER A 186 3.10 -2.78 12.55
N LYS A 187 3.93 -2.80 13.61
CA LYS A 187 3.52 -2.28 14.92
C LYS A 187 3.05 -0.82 14.85
N ASN A 188 3.51 -0.03 13.89
CA ASN A 188 3.08 1.37 13.78
C ASN A 188 1.56 1.47 13.63
N ASP A 189 0.93 0.49 12.99
CA ASP A 189 -0.51 0.39 12.80
C ASP A 189 -1.22 -0.35 13.96
N LEU A 190 -0.55 -0.56 15.10
CA LEU A 190 -1.17 -1.16 16.27
C LEU A 190 -2.46 -0.42 16.71
N PRO A 191 -2.52 0.94 16.73
CA PRO A 191 -3.77 1.63 17.04
C PRO A 191 -4.91 1.29 16.07
N LEU A 192 -4.61 1.09 14.78
CA LEU A 192 -5.60 0.67 13.78
C LEU A 192 -6.06 -0.77 14.02
N LEU A 193 -5.14 -1.67 14.34
CA LEU A 193 -5.50 -3.06 14.64
C LEU A 193 -6.32 -3.16 15.93
N GLU A 194 -6.06 -2.31 16.92
CA GLU A 194 -6.82 -2.23 18.17
C GLU A 194 -8.20 -1.58 18.01
N SER A 195 -8.41 -0.75 16.98
CA SER A 195 -9.67 -0.06 16.77
C SER A 195 -10.76 -0.92 16.14
N VAL A 196 -10.45 -2.15 15.71
CA VAL A 196 -11.38 -3.06 15.04
C VAL A 196 -11.55 -4.37 15.81
N GLY A 197 -12.68 -5.06 15.60
CA GLY A 197 -12.92 -6.35 16.24
C GLY A 197 -12.23 -7.55 15.59
N GLN A 198 -11.79 -7.42 14.33
CA GLN A 198 -11.11 -8.49 13.58
C GLN A 198 -9.72 -8.06 13.08
N PRO A 199 -8.71 -7.94 13.96
CA PRO A 199 -7.34 -7.60 13.55
C PRO A 199 -6.60 -8.79 12.92
N HIS A 200 -5.85 -8.54 11.86
CA HIS A 200 -5.04 -9.53 11.14
C HIS A 200 -3.61 -9.02 10.97
N ALA A 201 -2.64 -9.77 11.49
CA ALA A 201 -1.22 -9.46 11.33
C ALA A 201 -0.69 -10.15 10.06
N VAL A 202 -0.35 -9.38 9.03
CA VAL A 202 0.12 -9.88 7.73
C VAL A 202 1.61 -9.62 7.57
N ASN A 203 2.43 -10.64 7.33
CA ASN A 203 3.89 -10.54 7.26
C ASN A 203 4.55 -9.80 8.43
N PRO A 204 4.05 -9.95 9.70
CA PRO A 204 4.32 -8.96 10.73
C PRO A 204 5.80 -8.79 11.04
N ASP A 205 6.17 -7.56 11.38
CA ASP A 205 7.44 -7.23 11.99
C ASP A 205 7.62 -7.99 13.33
N PRO A 206 8.84 -8.10 13.89
CA PRO A 206 9.07 -8.87 15.10
C PRO A 206 8.23 -8.44 16.30
N GLU A 207 7.92 -7.14 16.41
CA GLU A 207 7.19 -6.61 17.56
C GLU A 207 5.69 -6.84 17.41
N LEU A 208 5.11 -6.56 16.24
CA LEU A 208 3.72 -6.89 15.94
C LEU A 208 3.49 -8.40 16.05
N LYS A 209 4.43 -9.23 15.59
CA LYS A 209 4.33 -10.70 15.72
C LYS A 209 4.24 -11.15 17.17
N ARG A 210 5.00 -10.52 18.07
CA ARG A 210 4.95 -10.80 19.51
C ARG A 210 3.58 -10.41 20.10
N ILE A 211 3.08 -9.23 19.73
CA ILE A 211 1.76 -8.73 20.19
C ILE A 211 0.64 -9.64 19.68
N ALA A 212 0.63 -9.95 18.39
CA ALA A 212 -0.36 -10.81 17.77
C ALA A 212 -0.41 -12.19 18.43
N ARG A 213 0.75 -12.81 18.73
CA ARG A 213 0.81 -14.07 19.48
C ARG A 213 0.26 -13.94 20.89
N ALA A 214 0.62 -12.88 21.61
CA ALA A 214 0.15 -12.66 22.98
C ALA A 214 -1.37 -12.43 23.05
N ARG A 215 -1.96 -11.84 22.01
CA ARG A 215 -3.39 -11.52 21.90
C ARG A 215 -4.22 -12.55 21.14
N GLY A 216 -3.59 -13.60 20.62
CA GLY A 216 -4.26 -14.62 19.80
C GLY A 216 -4.76 -14.08 18.44
N TRP A 217 -4.19 -12.99 17.93
CA TRP A 217 -4.56 -12.45 16.63
C TRP A 217 -4.07 -13.37 15.50
N PRO A 218 -4.87 -13.56 14.43
CA PRO A 218 -4.44 -14.27 13.23
C PRO A 218 -3.14 -13.69 12.66
N ILE A 219 -2.19 -14.58 12.34
CA ILE A 219 -0.93 -14.23 11.69
C ILE A 219 -0.86 -14.92 10.33
N GLN A 220 -0.66 -14.14 9.27
CA GLN A 220 -0.48 -14.63 7.91
C GLN A 220 0.94 -14.29 7.41
N ASP A 221 1.82 -15.27 7.23
CA ASP A 221 3.18 -15.02 6.68
C ASP A 221 3.26 -15.48 5.21
N LEU A 222 3.05 -14.53 4.30
CA LEU A 222 2.99 -14.73 2.86
C LEU A 222 4.38 -14.78 2.22
N ARG A 223 5.43 -14.34 2.92
CA ARG A 223 6.83 -14.37 2.45
C ARG A 223 7.32 -15.80 2.25
N THR A 224 6.88 -16.71 3.10
CA THR A 224 7.30 -18.12 3.10
C THR A 224 6.84 -18.86 1.84
N ARG A 225 5.64 -18.55 1.33
CA ARG A 225 5.10 -19.17 0.09
C ARG A 225 5.90 -18.77 -1.15
N ARG A 226 6.31 -17.50 -1.28
CA ARG A 226 7.16 -17.07 -2.41
C ARG A 226 8.54 -17.73 -2.39
N ARG A 227 9.13 -17.94 -1.20
CA ARG A 227 10.41 -18.68 -1.08
C ARG A 227 10.26 -20.15 -1.47
N ALA A 228 9.18 -20.81 -1.07
CA ALA A 228 8.92 -22.20 -1.44
C ALA A 228 8.75 -22.38 -2.95
N LEU A 229 8.04 -21.46 -3.62
CA LEU A 229 7.91 -21.45 -5.08
C LEU A 229 9.27 -21.28 -5.78
N LEU A 230 10.16 -20.42 -5.26
CA LEU A 230 11.50 -20.21 -5.83
C LEU A 230 12.44 -21.40 -5.62
N ILE A 231 12.35 -22.09 -4.48
CA ILE A 231 13.19 -23.27 -4.18
C ILE A 231 12.73 -24.52 -4.96
N GLY A 232 11.45 -24.58 -5.34
CA GLY A 232 10.89 -25.68 -6.15
C GLY A 232 11.20 -25.63 -7.65
N VAL A 233 11.85 -24.57 -8.15
CA VAL A 233 12.27 -24.47 -9.56
C VAL A 233 13.65 -25.13 -9.72
N PRO A 234 13.78 -26.24 -10.47
CA PRO A 234 15.08 -26.87 -10.71
C PRO A 234 16.03 -25.88 -11.36
N SER A 235 17.22 -25.73 -10.79
CA SER A 235 18.28 -24.79 -11.19
C SER A 235 18.90 -25.05 -12.58
N THR A 236 18.31 -25.94 -13.38
CA THR A 236 18.71 -26.24 -14.77
C THR A 236 17.94 -25.44 -15.82
N LEU A 237 16.88 -24.70 -15.44
CA LEU A 237 16.24 -23.70 -16.28
C LEU A 237 16.85 -22.32 -16.03
N GLY A 238 18.09 -22.15 -16.47
CA GLY A 238 18.72 -20.83 -16.56
C GLY A 238 17.96 -19.93 -17.53
N ALA A 239 17.65 -18.71 -17.08
CA ALA A 239 17.43 -17.53 -17.92
C ALA A 239 16.25 -17.50 -18.91
N VAL A 240 15.13 -18.20 -18.66
CA VAL A 240 13.87 -17.95 -19.38
C VAL A 240 12.85 -17.31 -18.44
N THR A 241 12.84 -15.98 -18.45
CA THR A 241 11.67 -15.11 -18.23
C THR A 241 10.63 -15.57 -17.21
N ILE A 242 10.74 -15.08 -15.96
CA ILE A 242 9.60 -14.95 -15.06
C ILE A 242 8.73 -13.78 -15.57
N PHE A 243 8.06 -13.99 -16.71
CA PHE A 243 6.96 -13.15 -17.18
C PHE A 243 5.60 -13.90 -17.09
N GLY A 244 5.57 -15.03 -16.38
CA GLY A 244 4.46 -15.98 -16.40
C GLY A 244 3.47 -15.92 -15.24
N ALA A 245 3.48 -14.89 -14.39
CA ALA A 245 2.43 -14.69 -13.36
C ALA A 245 1.43 -13.58 -13.73
N GLY A 246 1.61 -12.94 -14.90
CA GLY A 246 0.73 -11.87 -15.39
C GLY A 246 -0.47 -12.32 -16.23
N VAL A 247 -0.56 -13.61 -16.59
CA VAL A 247 -1.58 -14.09 -17.54
C VAL A 247 -2.94 -14.42 -16.87
N ALA A 248 -2.98 -14.60 -15.55
CA ALA A 248 -4.24 -14.91 -14.85
C ALA A 248 -5.10 -13.66 -14.55
N VAL A 249 -4.53 -12.45 -14.45
CA VAL A 249 -5.32 -11.24 -14.18
C VAL A 249 -5.92 -10.65 -15.47
N GLY A 250 -5.20 -10.72 -16.60
CA GLY A 250 -5.67 -10.16 -17.87
C GLY A 250 -6.84 -10.91 -18.52
N SER A 251 -7.01 -12.21 -18.23
CA SER A 251 -8.09 -13.03 -18.78
C SER A 251 -9.40 -12.95 -18.00
N TYR A 252 -9.38 -12.41 -16.77
CA TYR A 252 -10.58 -12.20 -15.96
C TYR A 252 -11.30 -10.88 -16.31
N LEU A 253 -10.56 -9.83 -16.68
CA LEU A 253 -11.12 -8.52 -16.98
C LEU A 253 -11.80 -8.39 -18.36
N THR A 254 -11.58 -9.33 -19.27
CA THR A 254 -12.18 -9.31 -20.62
C THR A 254 -13.56 -9.93 -20.71
N ARG A 255 -14.01 -10.69 -19.69
CA ARG A 255 -15.34 -11.35 -19.73
C ARG A 255 -16.53 -10.48 -19.31
N ARG A 256 -16.30 -9.24 -18.89
CA ARG A 256 -17.36 -8.36 -18.36
C ARG A 256 -17.81 -7.26 -19.32
N LYS A 257 -17.34 -7.27 -20.56
CA LYS A 257 -17.75 -6.32 -21.62
C LYS A 257 -18.77 -6.87 -22.62
N GLU A 258 -19.24 -8.11 -22.44
CA GLU A 258 -20.20 -8.77 -23.35
C GLU A 258 -21.38 -9.46 -22.63
N SER A 259 -21.83 -8.95 -21.47
CA SER A 259 -23.11 -9.38 -20.88
C SER A 259 -23.86 -8.24 -20.24
#